data_AF-A0A9P4IDJ7-F1
#
_entry.id   AF-A0A9P4IDJ7-F1
#
_cell.length_a   1.000
_cell.length_b   1.000
_cell.length_c   1.000
_cell.angle_alpha   90.00
_cell.angle_beta   90.00
_cell.angle_gamma   90.00
#
_symmetry.space_group_name_H-M   'P 1'
#
loop_
_entity.id
_entity.type
_entity.pdbx_description
1 polymer ?
#
loop_
_entity_poly.entity_id
_entity_poly.type
_entity_poly.pdbx_seq_one_letter_code
_entity_poly.pdbx_strand_id
1 'polypeptide(L)'
;MAPNLQQTYMTPAYCKTKVYFMWDFVGRTRGMMDMVDPAKPENQKETWEDLTGRAIFSDVLIHDTTGKADMMFINCDEDAEFGDEVKAAGRAVSRAAEM
;
A
#
# COMPACT_ATOMS: atom_id res chain seq x y z
N MET A 1 13.09 -10.80 10.32
CA MET A 1 13.09 -9.37 10.70
C MET A 1 14.35 -8.88 11.43
N ALA A 2 15.12 -9.73 12.12
CA ALA A 2 16.33 -9.32 12.86
C ALA A 2 17.37 -8.45 12.07
N PRO A 3 17.59 -8.64 10.75
CA PRO A 3 18.52 -7.82 9.99
C PRO A 3 18.04 -6.37 9.77
N ASN A 4 16.72 -6.15 9.69
CA ASN A 4 16.14 -4.82 9.44
C ASN A 4 16.26 -3.89 10.67
N LEU A 5 16.44 -4.44 11.87
CA LEU A 5 16.60 -3.66 13.11
C LEU A 5 17.92 -2.89 13.18
N GLN A 6 18.89 -3.28 12.35
CA GLN A 6 20.25 -2.72 12.33
C GLN A 6 20.49 -1.85 11.09
N GLN A 7 19.50 -1.77 10.19
CA GLN A 7 19.60 -0.99 8.95
C GLN A 7 19.23 0.48 9.21
N THR A 8 19.94 1.39 8.56
CA THR A 8 19.62 2.81 8.61
C THR A 8 18.27 3.07 7.93
N TYR A 9 17.54 4.09 8.37
CA TYR A 9 16.20 4.45 7.84
C TYR A 9 16.14 4.54 6.30
N MET A 10 17.25 4.93 5.66
CA MET A 10 17.34 5.09 4.21
C MET A 10 17.80 3.82 3.46
N THR A 11 18.16 2.75 4.17
CA THR A 11 18.53 1.48 3.54
C THR A 11 17.26 0.70 3.23
N PRO A 12 17.04 0.27 1.97
CA PRO A 12 15.93 -0.61 1.65
C PRO A 12 15.97 -1.85 2.53
N ALA A 13 14.86 -2.13 3.22
CA ALA A 13 14.73 -3.28 4.10
C ALA A 13 15.17 -4.55 3.37
N TYR A 14 16.05 -5.34 3.99
CA TYR A 14 16.59 -6.59 3.44
C TYR A 14 15.46 -7.58 3.09
N CYS A 15 14.35 -7.49 3.82
CA CYS A 15 13.15 -8.29 3.65
C CYS A 15 11.92 -7.42 3.89
N LYS A 16 10.90 -7.46 3.02
CA LYS A 16 9.62 -6.78 3.25
C LYS A 16 8.50 -7.82 3.36
N THR A 17 7.93 -7.97 4.55
CA THR A 17 6.67 -8.71 4.72
C THR A 17 5.53 -7.99 3.99
N LYS A 18 4.45 -8.70 3.65
CA LYS A 18 3.25 -8.11 3.01
C LYS A 18 2.76 -6.85 3.76
N VAL A 19 2.78 -6.89 5.09
CA VAL A 19 2.42 -5.75 5.96
C VAL A 19 3.37 -4.56 5.80
N TYR A 20 4.69 -4.78 5.81
CA TYR A 20 5.65 -3.69 5.66
C TYR A 20 5.59 -3.06 4.27
N PHE A 21 5.38 -3.88 3.23
CA PHE A 21 5.16 -3.37 1.88
C PHE A 21 3.92 -2.48 1.83
N MET A 22 2.78 -2.96 2.35
CA MET A 22 1.53 -2.19 2.31
C MET A 22 1.63 -0.89 3.11
N TRP A 23 2.27 -0.92 4.27
CA TRP A 23 2.53 0.28 5.06
C TRP A 23 3.35 1.32 4.29
N ASP A 24 4.43 0.90 3.64
CA ASP A 24 5.28 1.75 2.80
C ASP A 24 4.53 2.28 1.55
N PHE A 25 3.75 1.42 0.89
CA PHE A 25 2.96 1.77 -0.29
C PHE A 25 1.88 2.81 0.02
N VAL A 26 1.10 2.59 1.09
CA VAL A 26 0.06 3.52 1.55
C VAL A 26 0.68 4.81 2.08
N GLY A 27 1.78 4.73 2.83
CA GLY A 27 2.51 5.88 3.35
C GLY A 27 3.01 6.81 2.23
N ARG A 28 3.60 6.25 1.16
CA ARG A 28 4.02 7.03 -0.01
C ARG A 28 2.83 7.64 -0.76
N THR A 29 1.73 6.90 -0.88
CA THR A 29 0.49 7.41 -1.50
C THR A 29 -0.07 8.61 -0.72
N ARG A 30 -0.04 8.55 0.62
CA ARG A 30 -0.40 9.70 1.46
C ARG A 30 0.53 10.89 1.27
N GLY A 31 1.84 10.67 1.18
CA GLY A 31 2.79 11.77 0.91
C GLY A 31 2.55 12.46 -0.45
N MET A 32 2.02 11.73 -1.44
CA MET A 32 1.60 12.31 -2.71
C MET A 32 0.34 13.17 -2.57
N MET A 33 -0.55 12.87 -1.61
CA MET A 33 -1.74 13.70 -1.36
C MET A 33 -1.35 15.11 -0.93
N ASP A 34 -0.27 15.27 -0.16
CA ASP A 34 0.21 16.59 0.28
C ASP A 34 0.71 17.45 -0.90
N MET A 35 0.94 16.87 -2.07
CA MET A 35 1.35 17.56 -3.29
C MET A 35 0.18 17.95 -4.20
N VAL A 36 -1.06 17.53 -3.88
CA VAL A 36 -2.24 17.80 -4.69
C VAL A 36 -3.19 18.73 -3.95
N ASP A 37 -3.70 19.77 -4.63
CA ASP A 37 -4.82 20.56 -4.12
C ASP A 37 -6.13 19.81 -4.42
N PRO A 38 -6.81 19.24 -3.39
CA PRO A 38 -8.03 18.47 -3.61
C PRO A 38 -9.20 19.32 -4.12
N ALA A 39 -9.14 20.65 -3.99
CA ALA A 39 -10.15 21.54 -4.54
C ALA A 39 -9.96 21.82 -6.04
N LYS A 40 -8.76 21.54 -6.58
CA LYS A 40 -8.39 21.78 -7.99
C LYS A 40 -7.52 20.67 -8.58
N PRO A 41 -7.98 19.41 -8.54
CA PRO A 41 -7.19 18.26 -8.99
C PRO A 41 -6.81 18.34 -10.48
N GLU A 42 -7.55 19.11 -11.30
CA GLU A 42 -7.27 19.33 -12.72
C GLU A 42 -5.89 19.96 -12.99
N ASN A 43 -5.35 20.73 -12.04
CA ASN A 43 -4.03 21.35 -12.18
C ASN A 43 -2.88 20.34 -12.01
N GLN A 44 -3.16 19.19 -11.39
CA GLN A 44 -2.21 18.11 -11.12
C GLN A 44 -2.82 16.77 -11.56
N LYS A 45 -3.47 16.76 -12.73
CA LYS A 45 -4.27 15.62 -13.22
C LYS A 45 -3.51 14.29 -13.18
N GLU A 46 -2.26 14.25 -13.62
CA GLU A 46 -1.45 13.03 -13.62
C GLU A 46 -1.18 12.51 -12.20
N THR A 47 -0.82 13.40 -11.27
CA THR A 47 -0.60 13.04 -9.86
C THR A 47 -1.90 12.59 -9.20
N TRP A 48 -3.02 13.23 -9.52
CA TRP A 48 -4.34 12.84 -9.03
C TRP A 48 -4.78 11.48 -9.56
N GLU A 49 -4.58 11.20 -10.84
CA GLU A 49 -4.88 9.90 -11.46
C GLU A 49 -4.00 8.78 -10.88
N ASP A 50 -2.70 9.01 -10.68
CA ASP A 50 -1.81 8.03 -10.03
C ASP A 50 -2.23 7.77 -8.58
N LEU A 51 -2.54 8.82 -7.82
CA LEU A 51 -2.99 8.70 -6.43
C LEU A 51 -4.31 7.93 -6.30
N THR A 52 -5.26 8.21 -7.19
CA THR A 52 -6.53 7.47 -7.27
C THR A 52 -6.29 6.01 -7.65
N GLY A 53 -5.43 5.75 -8.64
CA GLY A 53 -5.04 4.41 -9.04
C GLY A 53 -4.39 3.63 -7.90
N ARG A 54 -3.49 4.26 -7.14
CA ARG A 54 -2.83 3.65 -5.97
C ARG A 54 -3.80 3.36 -4.84
N ALA A 55 -4.77 4.23 -4.59
CA ALA A 55 -5.81 3.99 -3.59
C ALA A 55 -6.62 2.73 -3.92
N ILE A 56 -7.06 2.60 -5.18
CA ILE A 56 -7.78 1.41 -5.66
C ILE A 56 -6.88 0.18 -5.61
N PHE A 57 -5.65 0.30 -6.09
CA PHE A 57 -4.69 -0.81 -6.12
C PHE A 57 -4.33 -1.32 -4.73
N SER A 58 -4.35 -0.46 -3.71
CA SER A 58 -4.10 -0.87 -2.32
C SER A 58 -5.13 -1.88 -1.82
N ASP A 59 -6.40 -1.75 -2.23
CA ASP A 59 -7.45 -2.69 -1.87
C ASP A 59 -7.28 -4.04 -2.59
N VAL A 60 -6.90 -3.98 -3.88
CA VAL A 60 -6.57 -5.18 -4.68
C VAL A 60 -5.44 -5.97 -4.04
N LEU A 61 -4.40 -5.30 -3.55
CA LEU A 61 -3.25 -5.94 -2.91
C LEU A 61 -3.59 -6.57 -1.54
N ILE A 62 -4.46 -5.94 -0.74
CA ILE A 62 -4.91 -6.48 0.55
C ILE A 62 -5.77 -7.73 0.37
N HIS A 63 -6.55 -7.77 -0.71
CA HIS A 63 -7.49 -8.85 -1.01
C HIS A 63 -6.97 -9.87 -2.02
N ASP A 64 -5.73 -9.75 -2.49
CA ASP A 64 -5.18 -10.70 -3.44
C ASP A 64 -5.04 -12.08 -2.80
N THR A 65 -5.82 -13.04 -3.29
CA THR A 65 -5.74 -14.45 -2.93
C THR A 65 -5.07 -15.28 -4.04
N THR A 66 -4.59 -14.63 -5.11
CA THR A 66 -4.00 -15.30 -6.28
C THR A 66 -2.48 -15.43 -6.21
N GLY A 67 -1.84 -14.75 -5.26
CA GLY A 67 -0.38 -14.73 -5.10
C GLY A 67 0.35 -13.85 -6.12
N LYS A 68 -0.38 -13.06 -6.92
CA LYS A 68 0.23 -12.14 -7.91
C LYS A 68 0.85 -10.93 -7.22
N ALA A 69 0.29 -10.50 -6.11
CA ALA A 69 0.86 -9.47 -5.24
C ALA A 69 2.18 -9.93 -4.63
N ASP A 70 2.38 -11.24 -4.43
CA ASP A 70 3.62 -11.80 -3.87
C ASP A 70 4.82 -11.60 -4.79
N MET A 71 4.60 -11.43 -6.09
CA MET A 71 5.64 -11.04 -7.04
C MET A 71 6.16 -9.60 -6.81
N MET A 72 5.39 -8.77 -6.10
CA MET A 72 5.76 -7.40 -5.71
C MET A 72 6.36 -7.34 -4.30
N PHE A 73 6.16 -8.38 -3.50
CA PHE A 73 6.73 -8.51 -2.18
C PHE A 73 8.09 -9.20 -2.31
N ILE A 74 9.17 -8.55 -1.86
CA ILE A 74 10.44 -9.26 -1.62
C ILE A 74 10.22 -10.07 -0.34
N ASN A 75 9.52 -11.19 -0.51
CA ASN A 75 8.96 -12.01 0.55
C ASN A 75 10.04 -12.98 1.03
N CYS A 76 10.30 -12.94 2.33
CA CYS A 76 11.21 -13.86 3.02
C CYS A 76 10.47 -14.60 4.14
N ASP A 77 9.14 -14.51 4.10
CA ASP A 77 8.18 -15.21 4.93
C ASP A 77 6.96 -15.47 4.03
N GLU A 78 7.00 -16.58 3.29
CA GLU A 78 6.07 -16.91 2.19
C GLU A 78 4.61 -17.08 2.67
N ASP A 79 4.41 -17.31 3.98
CA ASP A 79 3.12 -17.68 4.56
C ASP A 79 2.41 -16.53 5.31
N ALA A 80 3.00 -15.34 5.38
CA ALA A 80 2.44 -14.22 6.13
C ALA A 80 1.28 -13.54 5.38
N GLU A 81 0.05 -13.96 5.67
CA GLU A 81 -1.19 -13.42 5.12
C GLU A 81 -1.75 -12.23 5.92
N PHE A 82 -2.54 -11.36 5.27
CA PHE A 82 -3.33 -10.37 6.00
C PHE A 82 -4.42 -11.06 6.82
N GLY A 83 -4.47 -10.71 8.11
CA GLY A 83 -5.53 -11.15 9.01
C GLY A 83 -6.90 -10.59 8.64
N ASP A 84 -7.96 -11.24 9.14
CA ASP A 84 -9.35 -10.89 8.83
C ASP A 84 -9.70 -9.45 9.21
N GLU A 85 -9.09 -8.91 10.27
CA GLU A 85 -9.28 -7.53 10.71
C GLU A 85 -8.83 -6.52 9.65
N VAL A 86 -7.66 -6.74 9.03
CA VAL A 86 -7.11 -5.86 7.99
C VAL A 86 -7.95 -5.96 6.72
N LYS A 87 -8.34 -7.17 6.33
CA LYS A 87 -9.22 -7.40 5.19
C LYS A 87 -10.60 -6.76 5.40
N ALA A 88 -11.16 -6.85 6.61
CA ALA A 88 -12.43 -6.22 6.96
C ALA A 88 -12.34 -4.68 6.92
N ALA A 89 -11.24 -4.11 7.42
CA ALA A 89 -10.98 -2.67 7.34
C ALA A 89 -10.88 -2.20 5.88
N GLY A 90 -10.16 -2.93 5.02
CA GLY A 90 -10.09 -2.66 3.57
C GLY A 90 -11.48 -2.60 2.94
N ARG A 91 -12.32 -3.62 3.17
CA ARG A 91 -13.71 -3.64 2.67
C ARG A 91 -14.59 -2.49 3.19
N ALA A 92 -14.33 -1.99 4.39
CA ALA A 92 -15.08 -0.85 4.93
C ALA A 92 -14.73 0.44 4.17
N VAL A 93 -13.45 0.62 3.83
CA VAL A 93 -12.96 1.77 3.05
C VAL A 93 -13.49 1.73 1.61
N SER A 94 -13.41 0.58 0.93
CA SER A 94 -13.91 0.46 -0.45
C SER A 94 -15.40 0.76 -0.57
N ARG A 95 -16.21 0.25 0.38
CA ARG A 95 -17.66 0.53 0.41
C ARG A 95 -17.99 2.00 0.66
N ALA A 96 -17.18 2.69 1.48
CA ALA A 96 -17.36 4.12 1.71
C ALA A 96 -17.03 4.96 0.46
N ALA A 97 -16.21 4.44 -0.47
CA ALA A 97 -15.87 5.12 -1.73
C ALA A 97 -16.93 4.95 -2.84
N GLU A 98 -17.86 3.99 -2.69
CA GLU A 98 -18.96 3.74 -3.63
C GLU A 98 -20.24 4.53 -3.30
N MET A 99 -20.29 5.23 -2.15
CA MET A 99 -21.41 6.06 -1.68
C MET A 99 -21.21 7.54 -2.01
#